data_AF-A0A6P4Z321-F1
#
_entry.id   AF-A0A6P4Z321-F1
#
_cell.length_a   1.000
_cell.length_b   1.000
_cell.length_c   1.000
_cell.angle_alpha   90.00
_cell.angle_beta   90.00
_cell.angle_gamma   90.00
#
_symmetry.space_group_name_H-M   'P 1'
#
loop_
_entity.id
_entity.type
_entity.pdbx_description
1 polymer ?
#
loop_
_entity_poly.entity_id
_entity_poly.type
_entity_poly.pdbx_seq_one_letter_code
_entity_poly.pdbx_strand_id
1 'polypeptide(L)'
;MASKEREGYDFVLLYHEDDQDMAFDVLESVEENFSLRGFFHGRDAIPGKSIFDQLETSLQFSRNVLCLLTPRSVDEGWGNFQIENAVLTRLLSEKHKNVVSVMLEECPVPIALQDTPPLKPTGQWYWSVLYRSLVKNTGPCPVSIRASAEKVFKAVQPDKGKAVTFCRNLGVPDVVCEEISTQAAGIRALLVQVFNCWTKHYGQDGTDNMVDMALRKTLAGECRH
;
A
#
# COMPACT_ATOMS: atom_id res chain seq x y z
N MET A 1 -14.68 -6.34 31.70
CA MET A 1 -14.54 -6.88 30.33
C MET A 1 -13.45 -6.08 29.65
N ALA A 2 -12.32 -6.71 29.36
CA ALA A 2 -11.11 -6.02 28.92
C ALA A 2 -11.35 -5.34 27.56
N SER A 3 -11.20 -4.02 27.55
CA SER A 3 -11.18 -3.17 26.38
C SER A 3 -10.06 -3.61 25.45
N LYS A 4 -10.43 -4.27 24.35
CA LYS A 4 -9.58 -4.52 23.17
C LYS A 4 -9.44 -3.19 22.40
N GLU A 5 -9.01 -2.13 23.08
CA GLU A 5 -8.93 -0.78 22.54
C GLU A 5 -7.51 -0.47 22.08
N ARG A 6 -7.38 -0.14 20.78
CA ARG A 6 -6.29 0.58 20.10
C ARG A 6 -5.11 -0.22 19.52
N GLU A 7 -5.36 -1.30 18.82
CA GLU A 7 -4.52 -1.60 17.66
C GLU A 7 -5.07 -0.78 16.47
N GLY A 8 -4.37 0.30 16.12
CA GLY A 8 -4.79 1.21 15.04
C GLY A 8 -4.74 0.51 13.68
N TYR A 9 -5.73 0.78 12.83
CA TYR A 9 -5.78 0.27 11.47
C TYR A 9 -4.64 0.88 10.62
N ASP A 10 -4.13 0.11 9.67
CA ASP A 10 -3.11 0.59 8.74
C ASP A 10 -3.75 1.51 7.68
N PHE A 11 -4.99 1.22 7.30
CA PHE A 11 -5.80 2.07 6.43
C PHE A 11 -7.29 1.95 6.76
N VAL A 12 -8.06 2.95 6.34
CA VAL A 12 -9.52 2.88 6.27
C VAL A 12 -9.94 2.81 4.81
N LEU A 13 -10.90 1.94 4.49
CA LEU A 13 -11.47 1.82 3.15
C LEU A 13 -12.74 2.66 3.03
N LEU A 14 -12.77 3.58 2.07
CA LEU A 14 -13.92 4.40 1.72
C LEU A 14 -14.49 3.91 0.39
N TYR A 15 -15.79 3.63 0.38
CA TYR A 15 -16.49 3.04 -0.75
C TYR A 15 -17.97 3.43 -0.71
N HIS A 16 -18.67 3.30 -1.84
CA HIS A 16 -20.11 3.44 -1.90
C HIS A 16 -20.79 2.12 -1.48
N GLU A 17 -21.90 2.17 -0.76
CA GLU A 17 -22.56 0.98 -0.19
C GLU A 17 -22.93 -0.08 -1.24
N ASP A 18 -23.39 0.33 -2.42
CA ASP A 18 -23.69 -0.58 -3.54
C ASP A 18 -22.46 -1.27 -4.14
N ASP A 19 -21.25 -0.81 -3.80
CA ASP A 19 -19.98 -1.37 -4.27
C ASP A 19 -19.30 -2.21 -3.17
N GLN A 20 -20.03 -2.56 -2.11
CA GLN A 20 -19.50 -3.24 -0.93
C GLN A 20 -18.76 -4.53 -1.25
N ASP A 21 -19.29 -5.36 -2.15
CA ASP A 21 -18.68 -6.65 -2.48
C ASP A 21 -17.32 -6.45 -3.18
N MET A 22 -17.26 -5.57 -4.19
CA MET A 22 -16.00 -5.20 -4.84
C MET A 22 -15.00 -4.54 -3.87
N ALA A 23 -15.51 -3.73 -2.95
CA ALA A 23 -14.70 -3.11 -1.92
C ALA A 23 -14.11 -4.15 -0.96
N PHE A 24 -14.87 -5.18 -0.62
CA PHE A 24 -14.41 -6.28 0.21
C PHE A 24 -13.34 -7.12 -0.51
N ASP A 25 -13.49 -7.40 -1.79
CA ASP A 25 -12.46 -8.09 -2.58
C ASP A 25 -11.13 -7.32 -2.59
N VAL A 26 -11.18 -5.99 -2.72
CA VAL A 26 -9.99 -5.14 -2.64
C VAL A 26 -9.41 -5.13 -1.22
N LEU A 27 -10.25 -5.08 -0.19
CA LEU A 27 -9.83 -5.17 1.21
C LEU A 27 -9.04 -6.46 1.45
N GLU A 28 -9.63 -7.62 1.12
CA GLU A 28 -8.99 -8.93 1.31
C GLU A 28 -7.68 -9.00 0.55
N SER A 29 -7.67 -8.58 -0.72
CA SER A 29 -6.46 -8.53 -1.54
C SER A 29 -5.35 -7.70 -0.90
N VAL A 30 -5.67 -6.56 -0.29
CA VAL A 30 -4.68 -5.70 0.37
C VAL A 30 -4.22 -6.30 1.71
N GLU A 31 -5.14 -6.81 2.53
CA GLU A 31 -4.83 -7.41 3.83
C GLU A 31 -3.94 -8.66 3.65
N GLU A 32 -4.28 -9.54 2.70
CA GLU A 32 -3.53 -10.77 2.41
C GLU A 32 -2.16 -10.47 1.81
N ASN A 33 -2.11 -9.68 0.73
CA ASN A 33 -0.86 -9.48 0.01
C ASN A 33 0.15 -8.63 0.80
N PHE A 34 -0.31 -7.64 1.56
CA PHE A 34 0.58 -6.69 2.23
C PHE A 34 0.69 -6.92 3.73
N SER A 35 -0.03 -7.89 4.30
CA SER A 35 -0.10 -8.13 5.74
C SER A 35 -0.49 -6.84 6.50
N LEU A 36 -1.40 -6.07 5.93
CA LEU A 36 -1.96 -4.85 6.52
C LEU A 36 -3.34 -5.14 7.09
N ARG A 37 -3.82 -4.25 7.96
CA ARG A 37 -5.17 -4.31 8.54
C ARG A 37 -5.97 -3.08 8.12
N GLY A 38 -7.05 -3.31 7.39
CA GLY A 38 -7.98 -2.28 6.93
C GLY A 38 -9.20 -2.18 7.84
N PHE A 39 -9.72 -0.97 8.04
CA PHE A 39 -11.06 -0.78 8.58
C PHE A 39 -12.07 -0.85 7.44
N PHE A 40 -13.05 -1.76 7.56
CA PHE A 40 -14.14 -1.90 6.62
C PHE A 40 -15.49 -1.73 7.32
N HIS A 41 -16.30 -0.78 6.87
CA HIS A 41 -17.54 -0.42 7.56
C HIS A 41 -18.49 -1.63 7.72
N GLY A 42 -18.71 -2.41 6.67
CA GLY A 42 -19.60 -3.57 6.71
C GLY A 42 -19.17 -4.71 7.66
N ARG A 43 -17.89 -4.75 8.08
CA ARG A 43 -17.32 -5.80 8.96
C ARG A 43 -17.00 -5.29 10.37
N ASP A 44 -16.43 -4.10 10.45
CA ASP A 44 -15.77 -3.58 11.65
C ASP A 44 -16.59 -2.49 12.38
N ALA A 45 -17.66 -2.00 11.77
CA ALA A 45 -18.55 -1.03 12.41
C ALA A 45 -19.30 -1.67 13.59
N ILE A 46 -19.49 -0.88 14.64
CA ILE A 46 -20.26 -1.22 15.83
C ILE A 46 -21.74 -0.89 15.55
N PRO A 47 -22.63 -1.89 15.56
CA PRO A 47 -24.05 -1.67 15.37
C PRO A 47 -24.63 -0.70 16.42
N GLY A 48 -25.55 0.17 15.99
CA GLY A 48 -26.19 1.16 16.87
C GLY A 48 -25.36 2.42 17.15
N LYS A 49 -24.14 2.53 16.62
CA LYS A 49 -23.38 3.80 16.61
C LYS A 49 -23.65 4.60 15.33
N SER A 50 -23.54 5.92 15.45
CA SER A 50 -23.59 6.85 14.31
C SER A 50 -22.56 6.47 13.24
N ILE A 51 -22.98 6.43 11.98
CA ILE A 51 -22.09 6.17 10.84
C ILE A 51 -21.03 7.27 10.75
N PHE A 52 -21.41 8.52 11.02
CA PHE A 52 -20.51 9.67 11.02
C PHE A 52 -19.41 9.54 12.08
N ASP A 53 -19.76 9.21 13.32
CA ASP A 53 -18.80 9.10 14.43
C ASP A 53 -17.81 7.96 14.15
N GLN A 54 -18.29 6.88 13.54
CA GLN A 54 -17.46 5.74 13.17
C GLN A 54 -16.51 6.04 12.02
N LEU A 55 -16.96 6.81 11.03
CA LEU A 55 -16.11 7.32 9.95
C LEU A 55 -15.04 8.27 10.49
N GLU A 56 -15.40 9.23 11.35
CA GLU A 56 -14.45 10.15 11.95
C GLU A 56 -13.41 9.41 12.80
N THR A 57 -13.89 8.46 13.62
CA THR A 57 -13.04 7.58 14.43
C THR A 57 -12.10 6.74 13.55
N SER A 58 -12.61 6.07 12.52
CA SER A 58 -11.79 5.23 11.64
C SER A 58 -10.75 6.06 10.90
N LEU A 59 -11.13 7.24 10.40
CA LEU A 59 -10.21 8.20 9.81
C LEU A 59 -9.14 8.56 10.85
N GLN A 60 -9.52 8.97 12.07
CA GLN A 60 -8.60 9.40 13.14
C GLN A 60 -7.55 8.34 13.50
N PHE A 61 -7.96 7.08 13.64
CA PHE A 61 -7.10 5.99 14.09
C PHE A 61 -6.37 5.25 12.96
N SER A 62 -6.69 5.54 11.70
CA SER A 62 -5.99 5.00 10.53
C SER A 62 -4.85 5.90 10.07
N ARG A 63 -3.75 5.30 9.60
CA ARG A 63 -2.59 6.04 9.06
C ARG A 63 -2.81 6.49 7.62
N ASN A 64 -3.51 5.67 6.85
CA ASN A 64 -3.82 5.92 5.47
C ASN A 64 -5.35 5.85 5.25
N VAL A 65 -5.79 6.48 4.17
CA VAL A 65 -7.16 6.37 3.64
C VAL A 65 -7.04 5.78 2.24
N LEU A 66 -7.77 4.71 1.97
CA LEU A 66 -7.91 4.11 0.65
C LEU A 66 -9.32 4.42 0.15
N CYS A 67 -9.44 5.24 -0.89
CA CYS A 67 -10.72 5.62 -1.50
C CYS A 67 -10.94 4.80 -2.78
N LEU A 68 -12.04 4.06 -2.85
CA LEU A 68 -12.45 3.37 -4.06
C LEU A 68 -13.34 4.30 -4.88
N LEU A 69 -12.98 4.49 -6.15
CA LEU A 69 -13.67 5.36 -7.08
C LEU A 69 -14.48 4.53 -8.08
N THR A 70 -15.77 4.80 -8.09
CA THR A 70 -16.79 4.34 -9.04
C THR A 70 -17.67 5.53 -9.41
N PRO A 71 -18.51 5.45 -10.47
CA PRO A 71 -19.49 6.49 -10.76
C PRO A 71 -20.39 6.82 -9.55
N ARG A 72 -20.73 5.83 -8.72
CA ARG A 72 -21.59 6.00 -7.53
C ARG A 72 -20.85 6.68 -6.38
N SER A 73 -19.57 6.38 -6.18
CA SER A 73 -18.80 6.97 -5.10
C SER A 73 -18.51 8.46 -5.30
N VAL A 74 -18.54 8.93 -6.55
CA VAL A 74 -18.24 10.33 -6.92
C VAL A 74 -19.49 11.15 -7.23
N ASP A 75 -20.68 10.54 -7.20
CA ASP A 75 -21.95 11.24 -7.35
C ASP A 75 -22.25 12.14 -6.14
N GLU A 76 -23.16 13.08 -6.29
CA GLU A 76 -23.60 13.98 -5.23
C GLU A 76 -24.24 13.18 -4.09
N GLY A 77 -23.49 12.92 -3.02
CA GLY A 77 -24.00 12.12 -1.91
C GLY A 77 -22.96 11.68 -0.91
N TRP A 78 -23.27 10.59 -0.22
CA TRP A 78 -22.48 10.06 0.89
C TRP A 78 -21.05 9.69 0.47
N GLY A 79 -20.86 9.14 -0.73
CA GLY A 79 -19.54 8.81 -1.28
C GLY A 79 -18.64 10.04 -1.41
N ASN A 80 -19.13 11.11 -2.06
CA ASN A 80 -18.35 12.35 -2.21
C ASN A 80 -18.07 13.01 -0.85
N PHE A 81 -19.04 13.01 0.07
CA PHE A 81 -18.83 13.51 1.44
C PHE A 81 -17.71 12.75 2.17
N GLN A 82 -17.66 11.42 2.09
CA GLN A 82 -16.58 10.62 2.68
C GLN A 82 -15.21 11.02 2.11
N ILE A 83 -15.12 11.21 0.79
CA ILE A 83 -13.89 11.59 0.09
C ILE A 83 -13.43 12.99 0.52
N GLU A 84 -14.33 13.97 0.52
CA GLU A 84 -14.03 15.33 0.97
C GLU A 84 -13.57 15.35 2.43
N ASN A 85 -14.26 14.63 3.31
CA ASN A 85 -13.89 14.55 4.72
C ASN A 85 -12.53 13.87 4.93
N ALA A 86 -12.18 12.85 4.14
CA ALA A 86 -10.87 12.23 4.18
C ALA A 86 -9.75 13.18 3.77
N VAL A 87 -9.95 13.96 2.69
CA VAL A 87 -8.97 14.95 2.23
C VAL A 87 -8.83 16.08 3.24
N LEU A 88 -9.94 16.61 3.77
CA LEU A 88 -9.92 17.60 4.85
C LEU A 88 -9.19 17.08 6.08
N THR A 89 -9.48 15.84 6.50
CA THR A 89 -8.81 15.20 7.63
C THR A 89 -7.31 15.07 7.38
N ARG A 90 -6.88 14.75 6.16
CA ARG A 90 -5.46 14.73 5.77
C ARG A 90 -4.83 16.12 5.90
N LEU A 91 -5.49 17.16 5.39
CA LEU A 91 -4.97 18.53 5.39
C LEU A 91 -4.85 19.12 6.80
N LEU A 92 -5.82 18.80 7.67
CA LEU A 92 -5.89 19.31 9.04
C LEU A 92 -5.09 18.46 10.03
N SER A 93 -4.70 17.23 9.66
CA SER A 93 -3.97 16.34 10.57
C SER A 93 -2.48 16.67 10.62
N GLU A 94 -1.99 16.92 11.83
CA GLU A 94 -0.54 17.02 12.13
C GLU A 94 0.24 15.75 11.75
N LYS A 95 -0.45 14.61 11.62
CA LYS A 95 0.16 13.31 11.27
C LYS A 95 0.30 13.09 9.76
N HIS A 96 -0.10 14.06 8.92
CA HIS A 96 -0.03 13.99 7.45
C HIS A 96 -0.52 12.64 6.91
N LYS A 97 -1.82 12.35 7.06
CA LYS A 97 -2.40 11.09 6.55
C LYS A 97 -2.24 10.98 5.05
N ASN A 98 -1.91 9.80 4.55
CA ASN A 98 -1.89 9.57 3.11
C ASN A 98 -3.30 9.23 2.62
N VAL A 99 -3.74 9.84 1.52
CA VAL A 99 -4.99 9.51 0.84
C VAL A 99 -4.62 8.91 -0.51
N VAL A 100 -5.04 7.68 -0.74
CA VAL A 100 -4.75 6.88 -1.93
C VAL A 100 -6.08 6.56 -2.58
N SER A 101 -6.21 6.82 -3.88
CA SER A 101 -7.41 6.50 -4.64
C SER A 101 -7.17 5.33 -5.60
N VAL A 102 -8.14 4.42 -5.69
CA VAL A 102 -8.16 3.31 -6.65
C VAL A 102 -9.45 3.43 -7.45
N MET A 103 -9.33 3.59 -8.77
CA MET A 103 -10.46 3.66 -9.68
C MET A 103 -10.82 2.25 -10.16
N LEU A 104 -11.96 1.75 -9.70
CA LEU A 104 -12.49 0.44 -10.07
C LEU A 104 -13.30 0.51 -11.36
N GLU A 105 -14.04 1.61 -11.53
CA GLU A 105 -14.81 1.91 -12.72
C GLU A 105 -14.49 3.33 -13.21
N GLU A 106 -14.49 3.55 -14.53
CA GLU A 106 -14.18 4.87 -15.10
C GLU A 106 -15.20 5.91 -14.63
N CYS A 107 -14.69 6.94 -13.94
CA CYS A 107 -15.49 8.04 -13.43
C CYS A 107 -14.68 9.34 -13.39
N PRO A 108 -15.33 10.51 -13.29
CA PRO A 108 -14.64 11.76 -12.99
C PRO A 108 -13.88 11.66 -11.66
N VAL A 109 -12.65 12.17 -11.62
CA VAL A 109 -11.88 12.26 -10.37
C VAL A 109 -12.38 13.46 -9.56
N PRO A 110 -12.81 13.29 -8.30
CA PRO A 110 -13.25 14.40 -7.46
C PRO A 110 -12.18 15.47 -7.35
N ILE A 111 -12.59 16.75 -7.29
CA ILE A 111 -11.67 17.90 -7.20
C ILE A 111 -10.70 17.73 -6.04
N ALA A 112 -11.18 17.23 -4.91
CA ALA A 112 -10.40 16.97 -3.70
C ALA A 112 -9.23 15.98 -3.90
N LEU A 113 -9.26 15.16 -4.96
CA LEU A 113 -8.25 14.15 -5.29
C LEU A 113 -7.45 14.46 -6.56
N GLN A 114 -7.63 15.63 -7.19
CA GLN A 114 -6.99 15.94 -8.48
C GLN A 114 -5.45 15.90 -8.44
N ASP A 115 -4.85 16.25 -7.32
CA ASP A 115 -3.39 16.23 -7.14
C ASP A 115 -2.81 14.82 -6.92
N THR A 116 -3.68 13.83 -6.73
CA THR A 116 -3.32 12.43 -6.50
C THR A 116 -4.05 11.54 -7.51
N PRO A 117 -3.45 11.26 -8.68
CA PRO A 117 -4.12 10.48 -9.71
C PRO A 117 -4.46 9.08 -9.20
N PRO A 118 -5.67 8.57 -9.50
CA PRO A 118 -6.10 7.28 -9.01
C PRO A 118 -5.32 6.14 -9.66
N LEU A 119 -5.06 5.11 -8.85
CA LEU A 119 -4.49 3.86 -9.32
C LEU A 119 -5.58 3.05 -10.03
N LYS A 120 -5.23 2.41 -11.14
CA LYS A 120 -6.12 1.50 -11.86
C LYS A 120 -5.60 0.07 -11.65
N PRO A 121 -6.43 -0.90 -11.21
CA PRO A 121 -6.01 -2.28 -10.99
C PRO A 121 -5.35 -2.94 -12.20
N THR A 122 -5.77 -2.56 -13.42
CA THR A 122 -5.20 -3.03 -14.69
C THR A 122 -4.02 -2.18 -15.19
N GLY A 123 -3.64 -1.16 -14.42
CA GLY A 123 -2.61 -0.20 -14.77
C GLY A 123 -1.20 -0.74 -14.54
N GLN A 124 -0.23 -0.05 -15.15
CA GLN A 124 1.18 -0.33 -14.93
C GLN A 124 1.58 0.04 -13.49
N TRP A 125 2.39 -0.80 -12.85
CA TRP A 125 2.90 -0.62 -11.49
C TRP A 125 1.84 -0.52 -10.38
N TYR A 126 0.62 -1.00 -10.62
CA TYR A 126 -0.49 -0.94 -9.66
C TYR A 126 -0.10 -1.42 -8.26
N TRP A 127 0.37 -2.68 -8.14
CA TRP A 127 0.65 -3.29 -6.84
C TRP A 127 1.82 -2.60 -6.14
N SER A 128 2.89 -2.29 -6.89
CA SER A 128 4.07 -1.66 -6.32
C SER A 128 3.79 -0.23 -5.85
N VAL A 129 2.95 0.53 -6.58
CA VAL A 129 2.55 1.89 -6.18
C VAL A 129 1.59 1.83 -4.99
N LEU A 130 0.59 0.95 -5.03
CA LEU A 130 -0.36 0.76 -3.92
C LEU A 130 0.36 0.38 -2.63
N TYR A 131 1.26 -0.61 -2.70
CA TYR A 131 2.08 -1.03 -1.57
C TYR A 131 2.85 0.14 -0.97
N ARG A 132 3.63 0.87 -1.78
CA ARG A 132 4.41 2.04 -1.33
C ARG A 132 3.55 3.15 -0.73
N SER A 133 2.29 3.22 -1.12
CA SER A 133 1.35 4.25 -0.67
C SER A 133 0.69 3.89 0.67
N LEU A 134 0.56 2.60 0.98
CA LEU A 134 -0.10 2.12 2.21
C LEU A 134 0.88 1.77 3.33
N VAL A 135 2.13 1.41 3.02
CA VAL A 135 3.13 1.08 4.05
C VAL A 135 3.53 2.28 4.90
N LYS A 136 4.01 2.00 6.11
CA LYS A 136 4.37 3.02 7.11
C LYS A 136 5.47 3.94 6.57
N ASN A 137 5.24 5.24 6.62
CA ASN A 137 6.27 6.23 6.35
C ASN A 137 7.02 6.56 7.66
N THR A 138 7.99 5.74 8.05
CA THR A 138 8.79 5.93 9.28
C THR A 138 9.98 6.88 9.07
N GLY A 139 9.99 7.69 8.01
CA GLY A 139 11.08 8.61 7.67
C GLY A 139 12.01 8.07 6.58
N PRO A 140 13.06 8.83 6.20
CA PRO A 140 13.96 8.44 5.13
C PRO A 140 14.79 7.22 5.53
N CYS A 141 14.89 6.25 4.62
CA CYS A 141 15.75 5.09 4.81
C CYS A 141 17.23 5.48 4.66
N PRO A 142 18.12 5.05 5.57
CA PRO A 142 19.56 5.36 5.46
C PRO A 142 20.23 4.59 4.31
N VAL A 143 19.60 3.52 3.80
CA VAL A 143 20.15 2.69 2.73
C VAL A 143 20.08 3.40 1.38
N SER A 144 21.22 3.46 0.69
CA SER A 144 21.28 4.00 -0.67
C SER A 144 20.75 2.99 -1.69
N ILE A 145 19.58 3.28 -2.27
CA ILE A 145 18.95 2.48 -3.33
C ILE A 145 19.95 2.17 -4.44
N ARG A 146 20.69 3.18 -4.92
CA ARG A 146 21.63 3.02 -6.04
C ARG A 146 22.81 2.12 -5.69
N ALA A 147 23.42 2.32 -4.52
CA ALA A 147 24.58 1.53 -4.11
C ALA A 147 24.19 0.06 -3.85
N SER A 148 23.09 -0.16 -3.15
CA SER A 148 22.59 -1.49 -2.81
C SER A 148 22.09 -2.24 -4.05
N ALA A 149 21.40 -1.56 -4.98
CA ALA A 149 21.02 -2.15 -6.26
C ALA A 149 22.23 -2.60 -7.08
N GLU A 150 23.29 -1.78 -7.17
CA GLU A 150 24.49 -2.16 -7.93
C GLU A 150 25.27 -3.30 -7.25
N LYS A 151 25.34 -3.32 -5.92
CA LYS A 151 25.92 -4.43 -5.14
C LYS A 151 25.21 -5.75 -5.44
N VAL A 152 23.88 -5.77 -5.34
CA VAL A 152 23.07 -6.96 -5.58
C VAL A 152 23.15 -7.37 -7.04
N PHE A 153 23.06 -6.41 -7.97
CA PHE A 153 23.16 -6.65 -9.41
C PHE A 153 24.43 -7.44 -9.77
N LYS A 154 25.59 -7.02 -9.27
CA LYS A 154 26.87 -7.71 -9.51
C LYS A 154 26.88 -9.15 -8.98
N ALA A 155 26.14 -9.44 -7.92
CA ALA A 155 26.11 -10.77 -7.30
C ALA A 155 25.12 -11.74 -7.98
N VAL A 156 24.03 -11.22 -8.55
CA VAL A 156 22.96 -12.07 -9.12
C VAL A 156 22.99 -12.15 -10.65
N GLN A 157 23.65 -11.23 -11.34
CA GLN A 157 23.75 -11.28 -12.81
C GLN A 157 24.45 -12.58 -13.27
N PRO A 158 24.00 -13.19 -14.40
CA PRO A 158 22.90 -12.80 -15.29
C PRO A 158 21.52 -13.38 -14.92
N ASP A 159 21.40 -13.97 -13.74
CA ASP A 159 20.23 -14.75 -13.35
C ASP A 159 19.10 -13.84 -12.81
N LYS A 160 18.10 -13.57 -13.68
CA LYS A 160 16.89 -12.84 -13.29
C LYS A 160 16.09 -13.59 -12.22
N GLY A 161 16.12 -14.93 -12.19
CA GLY A 161 15.45 -15.74 -11.18
C GLY A 161 16.02 -15.48 -9.79
N LYS A 162 17.35 -15.44 -9.65
CA LYS A 162 18.00 -15.03 -8.39
C LYS A 162 17.64 -13.61 -7.98
N ALA A 163 17.51 -12.69 -8.92
CA ALA A 163 17.07 -11.33 -8.60
C ALA A 163 15.65 -11.32 -7.99
N VAL A 164 14.71 -12.10 -8.54
CA VAL A 164 13.35 -12.22 -7.99
C VAL A 164 13.36 -12.91 -6.62
N THR A 165 14.14 -13.98 -6.45
CA THR A 165 14.32 -14.65 -5.14
C THR A 165 14.87 -13.70 -4.09
N PHE A 166 15.79 -12.81 -4.47
CA PHE A 166 16.27 -11.74 -3.59
C PHE A 166 15.14 -10.81 -3.15
N CYS A 167 14.24 -10.41 -4.04
CA CYS A 167 13.10 -9.56 -3.70
C CYS A 167 12.22 -10.17 -2.61
N ARG A 168 11.90 -11.46 -2.74
CA ARG A 168 11.12 -12.22 -1.75
C ARG A 168 11.85 -12.32 -0.42
N ASN A 169 13.14 -12.64 -0.45
CA ASN A 169 13.99 -12.72 0.73
C ASN A 169 14.16 -11.37 1.45
N LEU A 170 14.05 -10.26 0.70
CA LEU A 170 14.07 -8.90 1.23
C LEU A 170 12.74 -8.52 1.91
N GLY A 171 11.68 -9.32 1.75
CA GLY A 171 10.38 -9.11 2.36
C GLY A 171 9.45 -8.21 1.55
N VAL A 172 9.68 -8.06 0.24
CA VAL A 172 8.71 -7.42 -0.65
C VAL A 172 7.60 -8.43 -0.99
N PRO A 173 6.30 -8.05 -0.96
CA PRO A 173 5.19 -8.96 -1.28
C PRO A 173 5.34 -9.65 -2.64
N ASP A 174 4.82 -10.88 -2.74
CA ASP A 174 4.94 -11.68 -3.96
C ASP A 174 4.28 -11.03 -5.17
N VAL A 175 3.05 -10.50 -5.03
CA VAL A 175 2.36 -9.78 -6.11
C VAL A 175 3.16 -8.57 -6.61
N VAL A 176 3.89 -7.89 -5.72
CA VAL A 176 4.77 -6.77 -6.08
C VAL A 176 6.02 -7.28 -6.79
N CYS A 177 6.61 -8.38 -6.33
CA CYS A 177 7.76 -9.01 -6.97
C CYS A 177 7.44 -9.49 -8.39
N GLU A 178 6.28 -10.10 -8.59
CA GLU A 178 5.79 -10.60 -9.88
C GLU A 178 5.50 -9.45 -10.84
N GLU A 179 4.81 -8.40 -10.39
CA GLU A 179 4.57 -7.20 -11.16
C GLU A 179 5.88 -6.56 -11.63
N ILE A 180 6.81 -6.33 -10.69
CA ILE A 180 8.10 -5.70 -11.00
C ILE A 180 8.92 -6.59 -11.95
N SER A 181 8.93 -7.90 -11.72
CA SER A 181 9.63 -8.84 -12.60
C SER A 181 9.09 -8.80 -14.02
N THR A 182 7.77 -8.67 -14.18
CA THR A 182 7.10 -8.65 -15.48
C THR A 182 7.31 -7.32 -16.21
N GLN A 183 7.25 -6.19 -15.49
CA GLN A 183 7.22 -4.86 -16.09
C GLN A 183 8.61 -4.19 -16.18
N ALA A 184 9.61 -4.65 -15.43
CA ALA A 184 10.94 -4.06 -15.46
C ALA A 184 11.71 -4.43 -16.74
N ALA A 185 12.34 -3.42 -17.36
CA ALA A 185 13.15 -3.57 -18.58
C ALA A 185 14.45 -4.39 -18.40
N GLY A 186 14.80 -4.79 -17.17
CA GLY A 186 15.99 -5.60 -16.87
C GLY A 186 16.28 -5.70 -15.38
N ILE A 187 17.31 -6.47 -15.01
CA ILE A 187 17.66 -6.77 -13.60
C ILE A 187 17.95 -5.49 -12.81
N ARG A 188 18.66 -4.50 -13.38
CA ARG A 188 18.91 -3.22 -12.69
C ARG A 188 17.62 -2.47 -12.38
N ALA A 189 16.73 -2.35 -13.35
CA ALA A 189 15.44 -1.65 -13.16
C ALA A 189 14.58 -2.37 -12.12
N LEU A 190 14.56 -3.71 -12.15
CA LEU A 190 13.89 -4.55 -11.16
C LEU A 190 14.42 -4.25 -9.75
N LEU A 191 15.74 -4.29 -9.55
CA LEU A 191 16.35 -4.06 -8.24
C LEU A 191 16.07 -2.65 -7.73
N VAL A 192 16.12 -1.62 -8.59
CA VAL A 192 15.78 -0.25 -8.21
C VAL A 192 14.33 -0.16 -7.73
N GLN A 193 13.37 -0.77 -8.44
CA GLN A 193 11.96 -0.75 -8.01
C GLN A 193 11.72 -1.52 -6.71
N VAL A 194 12.43 -2.63 -6.52
CA VAL A 194 12.37 -3.43 -5.28
C VAL A 194 12.90 -2.62 -4.10
N PHE A 195 14.03 -1.94 -4.26
CA PHE A 195 14.58 -1.05 -3.23
C PHE A 195 13.68 0.17 -2.99
N ASN A 196 13.01 0.72 -4.00
CA ASN A 196 12.01 1.78 -3.79
C ASN A 196 10.85 1.28 -2.90
N CYS A 197 10.38 0.05 -3.11
CA CYS A 197 9.32 -0.55 -2.29
C CYS A 197 9.81 -0.82 -0.86
N TRP A 198 10.98 -1.45 -0.75
CA TRP A 198 11.56 -1.84 0.52
C TRP A 198 11.94 -0.65 1.40
N THR A 199 12.65 0.35 0.85
CA THR A 199 13.04 1.55 1.61
C THR A 199 11.82 2.35 2.07
N LYS A 200 10.73 2.36 1.29
CA LYS A 200 9.48 3.00 1.71
C LYS A 200 8.79 2.24 2.84
N HIS A 201 8.80 0.92 2.84
CA HIS A 201 8.19 0.10 3.89
C HIS A 201 8.94 0.18 5.22
N TYR A 202 10.27 0.06 5.17
CA TYR A 202 11.09 0.04 6.38
C TYR A 202 11.47 1.44 6.86
N GLY A 203 11.50 2.44 5.96
CA GLY A 203 11.92 3.80 6.29
C GLY A 203 13.23 3.80 7.08
N GLN A 204 13.26 4.49 8.22
CA GLN A 204 14.43 4.59 9.09
C GLN A 204 14.95 3.24 9.64
N ASP A 205 14.10 2.21 9.69
CA ASP A 205 14.46 0.90 10.23
C ASP A 205 15.20 0.02 9.21
N GLY A 206 15.26 0.44 7.95
CA GLY A 206 15.97 -0.28 6.89
C GLY A 206 17.49 -0.17 7.09
N THR A 207 18.18 -1.32 7.06
CA THR A 207 19.65 -1.38 7.22
C THR A 207 20.32 -2.18 6.12
N ASP A 208 21.60 -1.87 5.84
CA ASP A 208 22.41 -2.65 4.89
C ASP A 208 22.57 -4.12 5.32
N ASN A 209 22.53 -4.40 6.62
CA ASN A 209 22.58 -5.77 7.14
C ASN A 209 21.41 -6.62 6.65
N MET A 210 20.20 -6.04 6.58
CA MET A 210 19.02 -6.75 6.06
C MET A 210 19.18 -7.09 4.58
N VAL A 211 19.73 -6.15 3.79
CA VAL A 211 20.06 -6.36 2.39
C VAL A 211 21.07 -7.51 2.24
N ASP A 212 22.10 -7.52 3.08
CA ASP A 212 23.16 -8.54 3.02
C ASP A 212 22.66 -9.92 3.46
N MET A 213 21.78 -9.97 4.46
CA MET A 213 21.11 -11.21 4.85
C MET A 213 20.24 -11.76 3.72
N ALA A 214 19.43 -10.91 3.07
CA ALA A 214 18.59 -11.32 1.95
C ALA A 214 19.43 -11.82 0.76
N LEU A 215 20.56 -11.15 0.47
CA LEU A 215 21.47 -11.55 -0.58
C LEU A 215 22.14 -12.90 -0.27
N ARG A 216 22.62 -13.11 0.96
CA ARG A 216 23.24 -14.39 1.38
C ARG A 216 22.27 -15.56 1.23
N LYS A 217 21.03 -15.42 1.70
CA LYS A 217 19.97 -16.44 1.54
C LYS A 217 19.76 -16.80 0.08
N THR A 218 19.67 -15.78 -0.77
CA THR A 218 19.48 -15.94 -2.22
C THR A 218 20.64 -16.71 -2.86
N LEU A 219 21.88 -16.39 -2.49
CA LEU A 219 23.07 -17.08 -3.02
C LEU A 219 23.20 -18.51 -2.50
N ALA A 220 22.68 -18.81 -1.31
CA ALA A 220 22.60 -20.15 -0.74
C ALA A 220 21.48 -21.02 -1.37
N GLY A 221 20.62 -20.45 -2.21
CA GLY A 221 19.45 -21.14 -2.78
C GLY A 221 18.27 -21.25 -1.81
N GLU A 222 18.29 -20.52 -0.70
CA GLU A 222 17.18 -20.45 0.24
C GLU A 222 16.14 -19.45 -0.27
N CYS A 223 14.88 -19.88 -0.38
CA CYS A 223 13.74 -19.03 -0.68
C CYS A 223 12.83 -18.96 0.53
N ARG A 224 12.40 -17.77 0.92
CA ARG A 224 11.28 -17.62 1.85
C ARG A 224 10.05 -18.32 1.25
N HIS A 225 9.42 -19.20 2.04
CA HIS A 225 8.09 -19.74 1.79
C HIS A 225 7.05 -18.80 2.38
#